data_AF-A0A2A2WCG9-F1
#
_entry.id   AF-A0A2A2WCG9-F1
#
_cell.length_a   1.000
_cell.length_b   1.000
_cell.length_c   1.000
_cell.angle_alpha   90.00
_cell.angle_beta   90.00
_cell.angle_gamma   90.00
#
_symmetry.space_group_name_H-M   'P 1'
#
loop_
_entity.id
_entity.type
_entity.pdbx_description
1 polymer ?
#
loop_
_entity_poly.entity_id
_entity_poly.type
_entity_poly.pdbx_seq_one_letter_code
_entity_poly.pdbx_strand_id
1 'polypeptide(L)' 'MISISPTYLMYYVPLIISISLVFGATRHEDTQTILKHAFYTARWITGFMAIIFVILLLINWMV' A
#
# COMPACT_ATOMS: atom_id res chain seq x y z
N MET A 1 14.05 3.22 20.58
CA MET A 1 13.86 4.02 19.35
C MET A 1 13.90 3.05 18.18
N ILE A 2 12.85 2.97 17.38
CA ILE A 2 12.87 2.09 16.21
C ILE A 2 13.71 2.80 15.13
N SER A 3 14.98 2.40 15.01
CA SER A 3 15.93 2.94 14.04
C SER A 3 15.64 2.39 12.63
N ILE A 4 14.45 2.66 12.08
CA ILE A 4 14.16 2.34 10.68
C ILE A 4 14.87 3.39 9.82
N SER A 5 15.85 2.95 9.03
CA SER A 5 16.42 3.80 7.99
C SER A 5 15.31 4.18 6.99
N PRO A 6 15.19 5.45 6.58
CA PRO A 6 14.20 5.88 5.59
C PRO A 6 14.20 5.05 4.30
N THR A 7 15.33 4.42 3.96
CA THR A 7 15.45 3.51 2.82
C THR A 7 14.49 2.32 2.92
N TYR A 8 14.21 1.80 4.12
CA TYR A 8 13.26 0.70 4.29
C TYR A 8 11.82 1.10 3.93
N LEU A 9 11.45 2.37 4.12
CA LEU A 9 10.14 2.87 3.72
C LEU A 9 9.98 2.83 2.20
N MET A 10 11.07 2.90 1.44
CA MET A 10 11.02 2.83 -0.03
C MET A 10 10.58 1.46 -0.53
N TYR A 11 10.76 0.38 0.25
CA TYR A 11 10.26 -0.96 -0.11
C TYR A 11 8.74 -1.02 -0.21
N TYR A 12 8.03 -0.06 0.37
CA TYR A 12 6.59 0.07 0.22
C TYR A 12 6.16 0.15 -1.24
N VAL A 13 6.86 0.93 -2.06
CA VAL A 13 6.50 1.18 -3.47
C VAL A 13 6.52 -0.09 -4.32
N PRO A 14 7.64 -0.84 -4.42
CA PRO A 14 7.68 -2.06 -5.21
C PRO A 14 6.74 -3.14 -4.68
N LEU A 15 6.53 -3.22 -3.35
CA LEU A 15 5.57 -4.16 -2.75
C LEU A 15 4.14 -3.88 -3.21
N ILE A 16 3.67 -2.63 -3.08
CA ILE A 16 2.32 -2.24 -3.48
C ILE A 16 2.09 -2.46 -4.97
N ILE A 17 3.07 -2.11 -5.81
CA ILE A 17 2.99 -2.34 -7.27
C ILE A 17 2.85 -3.83 -7.55
N SER A 18 3.70 -4.66 -6.94
CA SER A 18 3.74 -6.11 -7.19
C SER A 18 2.43 -6.79 -6.80
N ILE A 19 1.95 -6.57 -5.57
CA ILE A 19 0.72 -7.22 -5.09
C ILE A 19 -0.52 -6.75 -5.86
N SER A 20 -0.57 -5.46 -6.24
CA SER A 20 -1.73 -4.89 -6.92
C SER A 20 -1.84 -5.40 -8.35
N LEU A 21 -0.72 -5.49 -9.06
CA LEU A 21 -0.68 -6.05 -10.41
C LEU A 21 -1.01 -7.55 -10.41
N VAL A 22 -0.42 -8.32 -9.50
CA VAL A 22 -0.72 -9.77 -9.37
C VAL A 22 -2.20 -9.98 -9.08
N PHE A 23 -2.78 -9.20 -8.17
CA PHE A 23 -4.21 -9.28 -7.84
C PHE A 23 -5.11 -8.95 -9.05
N GLY A 24 -4.76 -7.94 -9.85
CA GLY A 24 -5.50 -7.61 -11.06
C GLY A 24 -5.40 -8.68 -12.14
N ALA A 25 -4.18 -9.20 -12.35
CA ALA A 25 -3.82 -10.15 -13.39
C ALA A 25 -4.35 -11.57 -13.16
N THR A 26 -4.62 -11.98 -11.91
CA THR A 26 -5.22 -13.29 -11.64
C THR A 26 -6.71 -13.36 -11.98
N ARG A 27 -7.38 -12.22 -12.15
CA ARG A 27 -8.84 -12.16 -12.32
C ARG A 27 -9.29 -11.72 -13.72
N HIS A 28 -8.43 -11.06 -14.46
CA HIS A 28 -8.76 -10.50 -15.76
C HIS A 28 -7.62 -10.75 -16.75
N GLU A 29 -7.96 -11.00 -18.00
CA GLU A 29 -6.99 -11.17 -19.09
C GLU A 29 -6.79 -9.87 -19.88
N ASP A 30 -7.77 -8.96 -19.82
CA ASP A 30 -7.70 -7.65 -20.44
C ASP A 30 -6.79 -6.69 -19.64
N THR A 31 -5.73 -6.20 -20.30
CA THR A 31 -4.70 -5.35 -19.68
C THR A 31 -5.26 -4.05 -19.08
N GLN A 32 -6.25 -3.42 -19.72
CA GLN A 32 -6.84 -2.19 -19.20
C GLN A 32 -7.60 -2.45 -17.90
N THR A 33 -8.33 -3.56 -17.85
CA THR A 33 -9.08 -4.02 -16.69
C THR A 33 -8.14 -4.40 -15.55
N ILE A 34 -7.04 -5.11 -15.85
CA ILE A 34 -5.98 -5.41 -14.86
C ILE A 34 -5.47 -4.13 -14.21
N LEU A 35 -5.07 -3.13 -15.00
CA LEU A 35 -4.52 -1.88 -14.48
C LEU A 35 -5.53 -1.10 -13.65
N LYS A 36 -6.80 -1.06 -14.06
CA LYS A 36 -7.88 -0.41 -13.31
C LYS A 36 -8.09 -1.06 -11.94
N HIS A 37 -8.16 -2.40 -11.90
CA HIS A 37 -8.31 -3.12 -10.64
C HIS A 37 -7.07 -3.02 -9.76
N ALA A 38 -5.86 -3.11 -10.34
CA ALA A 38 -4.62 -2.90 -9.63
C ALA A 38 -4.56 -1.51 -8.97
N PHE A 39 -4.98 -0.46 -9.68
CA PHE A 39 -5.03 0.89 -9.11
C PHE A 39 -6.00 1.00 -7.93
N TYR A 40 -7.19 0.42 -8.04
CA TYR A 40 -8.14 0.41 -6.93
C TYR A 40 -7.60 -0.36 -5.72
N THR A 41 -6.96 -1.51 -5.94
CA THR A 41 -6.31 -2.30 -4.89
C THR A 41 -5.20 -1.51 -4.21
N ALA A 42 -4.31 -0.88 -4.98
CA ALA A 42 -3.24 -0.03 -4.46
C ALA A 42 -3.80 1.12 -3.61
N ARG A 43 -4.83 1.81 -4.09
CA ARG A 43 -5.49 2.90 -3.37
C ARG A 43 -6.11 2.44 -2.06
N TRP A 44 -6.80 1.30 -2.04
CA TRP A 44 -7.42 0.77 -0.83
C TRP A 44 -6.39 0.34 0.22
N ILE A 45 -5.36 -0.40 -0.17
CA ILE A 45 -4.30 -0.85 0.74
C ILE A 45 -3.56 0.37 1.32
N THR A 46 -3.20 1.33 0.46
CA THR A 46 -2.53 2.57 0.88
C THR A 46 -3.40 3.37 1.84
N GLY A 47 -4.68 3.55 1.50
CA GLY A 47 -5.64 4.27 2.35
C GLY A 47 -5.79 3.62 3.72
N PHE A 48 -5.95 2.30 3.77
CA PHE A 48 -6.07 1.56 5.02
C PHE A 48 -4.81 1.69 5.90
N MET A 49 -3.63 1.50 5.32
CA MET A 49 -2.35 1.65 6.04
C MET A 49 -2.14 3.09 6.53
N ALA A 50 -2.52 4.09 5.74
CA ALA A 50 -2.45 5.50 6.14
C ALA A 50 -3.38 5.82 7.31
N ILE A 51 -4.60 5.25 7.34
CA ILE A 51 -5.52 5.41 8.47
C ILE A 51 -4.90 4.83 9.75
N ILE A 52 -4.33 3.62 9.68
CA ILE A 52 -3.62 3.02 10.83
C ILE A 52 -2.47 3.92 11.28
N PHE A 53 -1.67 4.41 10.34
CA PHE A 53 -0.55 5.32 10.65
C PHE A 53 -1.03 6.57 11.38
N VAL A 54 -2.09 7.23 10.91
CA VAL A 54 -2.68 8.40 11.56
C VAL A 54 -3.16 8.08 12.97
N ILE A 55 -3.85 6.96 13.16
CA ILE A 55 -4.31 6.54 14.49
C ILE A 55 -3.13 6.34 15.45
N LEU A 56 -2.08 5.64 15.00
CA LEU A 56 -0.87 5.42 15.82
C LEU A 56 -0.15 6.74 16.13
N LEU A 57 -0.09 7.66 15.16
CA LEU A 57 0.53 8.97 15.34
C LEU A 57 -0.23 9.81 16.38
N LEU A 58 -1.57 9.78 16.35
CA LEU A 58 -2.40 10.45 17.35
C LEU A 58 -2.20 9.84 18.74
N ILE A 59 -2.19 8.51 18.86
CA ILE A 59 -1.93 7.83 20.14
C ILE A 59 -0.55 8.22 20.69
N ASN A 60 0.48 8.24 19.84
CA ASN A 60 1.83 8.64 20.23
C ASN A 60 1.92 10.09 20.71
N TRP A 61 1.06 11.00 20.25
CA TRP A 61 1.01 12.37 20.78
C TRP A 61 0.27 12.49 22.11
N MET A 62 -0.60 11.54 22.43
CA MET A 62 -1.37 11.54 23.68
C MET A 62 -0.63 10.87 24.86
N VAL A 63 0.39 10.06 24.55
CA VAL A 63 1.29 9.40 25.52
C VAL A 63 2.53 10.25 25.73
#